data_AF-A0A432S0Q9-F1
#
_entry.id   AF-A0A432S0Q9-F1
#
_cell.length_a   1.000
_cell.length_b   1.000
_cell.length_c   1.000
_cell.angle_alpha   90.00
_cell.angle_beta   90.00
_cell.angle_gamma   90.00
#
_symmetry.space_group_name_H-M   'P 1'
#
loop_
_entity.id
_entity.type
_entity.pdbx_description
1 polymer ?
#
loop_
_entity_poly.entity_id
_entity_poly.type
_entity_poly.pdbx_seq_one_letter_code
_entity_poly.pdbx_strand_id
1 'polypeptide(L)'
;MERKEDGILAEFSFDRLSFKYDKYSVILNRVIGRFFIKNNDFKNITGVILSDGGSVKKLNRALLGIEPFELTFIDGKVIAHEPIKITNLIDGKIFEFVYDLKSNTLKLKSFGKLNKSIVSELITLGGLDGDLRISLGFNGDVKNYKNNLTFSVFSNNLQLKTSFFRRPLKFEDLKVDYLKNSLRINIKAKVISHLYGQGHLSVSGVVDLDKEKHTIKVKLYKLPIRYRSIFVGDVSTNNFNIYIVKDNSKENKIGYNFYLKGNIYYSGRLRINKEFQKLFLAERSKEDSGLNRKLEELKKHIFLDLNISTDNPLTIKGIFGRAMAISSIKVSNTLYSPILDG
;
A
#
# COMPACT_ATOMS: atom_id res chain seq x y z
N MET A 1 -7.56 -44.44 13.35
CA MET A 1 -7.23 -44.88 11.98
C MET A 1 -7.73 -46.30 11.82
N GLU A 2 -8.40 -46.59 10.72
CA GLU A 2 -8.98 -47.89 10.41
C GLU A 2 -8.47 -48.35 9.04
N ARG A 3 -7.95 -49.57 8.94
CA ARG A 3 -7.59 -50.18 7.65
C ARG A 3 -8.85 -50.79 7.02
N LYS A 4 -9.11 -50.46 5.76
CA LYS A 4 -10.15 -51.08 4.92
C LYS A 4 -9.46 -51.84 3.79
N GLU A 5 -10.18 -52.78 3.15
CA GLU A 5 -9.62 -53.66 2.12
C GLU A 5 -8.88 -52.89 1.01
N ASP A 6 -9.38 -51.70 0.64
CA ASP A 6 -8.83 -50.87 -0.44
C ASP A 6 -8.08 -49.59 0.04
N GLY A 7 -7.77 -49.47 1.34
CA GLY A 7 -7.11 -48.26 1.83
C GLY A 7 -7.15 -48.00 3.34
N ILE A 8 -6.90 -46.75 3.72
CA ILE A 8 -6.88 -46.30 5.11
C ILE A 8 -7.93 -45.20 5.30
N LEU A 9 -8.86 -45.40 6.23
CA LEU A 9 -9.73 -44.34 6.73
C LEU A 9 -9.11 -43.72 7.97
N ALA A 10 -8.99 -42.41 7.98
CA ALA A 10 -8.49 -41.64 9.11
C ALA A 10 -9.43 -40.50 9.43
N GLU A 11 -9.63 -40.28 10.72
CA GLU A 11 -10.39 -39.18 11.27
C GLU A 11 -9.50 -38.45 12.27
N PHE A 12 -9.66 -37.15 12.35
CA PHE A 12 -8.99 -36.32 13.33
C PHE A 12 -9.88 -35.17 13.76
N SER A 13 -9.68 -34.73 14.99
CA SER A 13 -10.27 -33.52 15.54
C SER A 13 -9.19 -32.82 16.35
N PHE A 14 -8.88 -31.60 15.98
CA PHE A 14 -8.00 -30.72 16.73
C PHE A 14 -8.80 -29.51 17.18
N ASP A 15 -8.75 -29.18 18.46
CA ASP A 15 -9.42 -27.96 18.95
C ASP A 15 -8.77 -26.68 18.40
N ARG A 16 -7.51 -26.78 18.01
CA ARG A 16 -6.74 -25.67 17.46
C ARG A 16 -5.53 -26.15 16.67
N LEU A 17 -5.30 -25.58 15.49
CA LEU A 17 -4.06 -25.77 14.72
C LEU A 17 -3.34 -24.43 14.56
N SER A 18 -2.03 -24.43 14.76
CA SER A 18 -1.21 -23.22 14.64
C SER A 18 0.03 -23.50 13.80
N PHE A 19 0.17 -22.74 12.72
CA PHE A 19 1.33 -22.75 11.84
C PHE A 19 2.09 -21.44 12.00
N LYS A 20 3.41 -21.49 12.12
CA LYS A 20 4.26 -20.29 12.18
C LYS A 20 5.20 -20.26 10.98
N TYR A 21 5.30 -19.10 10.34
CA TYR A 21 6.24 -18.83 9.28
C TYR A 21 6.82 -17.43 9.47
N ASP A 22 8.09 -17.35 9.86
CA ASP A 22 8.77 -16.10 10.24
C ASP A 22 7.93 -15.27 11.25
N LYS A 23 7.54 -14.05 10.90
CA LYS A 23 6.76 -13.14 11.77
C LYS A 23 5.25 -13.37 11.69
N TYR A 24 4.82 -14.33 10.89
CA TYR A 24 3.42 -14.63 10.62
C TYR A 24 3.00 -15.93 11.28
N SER A 25 1.78 -15.97 11.76
CA SER A 25 1.16 -17.19 12.29
C SER A 25 -0.23 -17.35 11.72
N VAL A 26 -0.56 -18.55 11.24
CA VAL A 26 -1.91 -18.95 10.86
C VAL A 26 -2.45 -19.80 11.98
N ILE A 27 -3.56 -19.36 12.59
CA ILE A 27 -4.26 -20.09 13.63
C ILE A 27 -5.60 -20.49 13.07
N LEU A 28 -5.83 -21.78 12.92
CA LEU A 28 -7.16 -22.34 12.68
C LEU A 28 -7.76 -22.72 14.02
N ASN A 29 -9.06 -22.46 14.18
CA ASN A 29 -9.82 -22.88 15.36
C ASN A 29 -10.05 -24.40 15.29
N ARG A 30 -11.16 -24.90 15.83
CA ARG A 30 -11.47 -26.33 15.76
C ARG A 30 -11.43 -26.79 14.30
N VAL A 31 -10.63 -27.82 14.03
CA VAL A 31 -10.49 -28.46 12.73
C VAL A 31 -10.83 -29.93 12.88
N ILE A 32 -11.83 -30.37 12.13
CA ILE A 32 -12.28 -31.75 12.10
C ILE A 32 -12.09 -32.24 10.67
N GLY A 33 -11.51 -33.41 10.50
CA GLY A 33 -11.33 -33.97 9.17
C GLY A 33 -11.54 -35.47 9.14
N ARG A 34 -12.02 -35.94 8.00
CA ARG A 34 -12.12 -37.35 7.65
C ARG A 34 -11.52 -37.51 6.25
N PHE A 35 -10.57 -38.42 6.11
CA PHE A 35 -9.99 -38.74 4.81
C PHE A 35 -9.78 -40.23 4.62
N PHE A 36 -9.93 -40.65 3.37
CA PHE A 36 -9.71 -42.00 2.90
C PHE A 36 -8.54 -41.98 1.91
N ILE A 37 -7.51 -42.76 2.20
CA ILE A 37 -6.34 -42.93 1.33
C ILE A 37 -6.52 -44.25 0.58
N LYS A 38 -6.83 -44.18 -0.72
CA LYS A 38 -6.97 -45.39 -1.55
C LYS A 38 -5.59 -45.98 -1.89
N ASN A 39 -5.44 -47.29 -1.76
CA ASN A 39 -4.22 -48.05 -2.12
C ASN A 39 -2.93 -47.53 -1.44
N ASN A 40 -3.04 -46.87 -0.28
CA ASN A 40 -1.91 -46.21 0.41
C ASN A 40 -1.16 -45.16 -0.43
N ASP A 41 -1.77 -44.64 -1.50
CA ASP A 41 -1.20 -43.55 -2.30
C ASP A 41 -1.79 -42.21 -1.83
N PHE A 42 -0.96 -41.35 -1.23
CA PHE A 42 -1.35 -39.99 -0.82
C PHE A 42 -1.81 -39.11 -1.98
N LYS A 43 -1.62 -39.54 -3.23
CA LYS A 43 -2.16 -38.88 -4.42
C LYS A 43 -3.62 -39.25 -4.70
N ASN A 44 -4.17 -40.25 -4.01
CA ASN A 44 -5.55 -40.72 -4.17
C ASN A 44 -6.30 -40.58 -2.83
N ILE A 45 -6.19 -39.41 -2.22
CA ILE A 45 -6.92 -39.05 -1.00
C ILE A 45 -8.26 -38.45 -1.39
N THR A 46 -9.31 -38.98 -0.77
CA THR A 46 -10.63 -38.36 -0.76
C THR A 46 -11.03 -38.02 0.67
N GLY A 47 -11.77 -36.93 0.90
CA GLY A 47 -12.11 -36.56 2.27
C GLY A 47 -12.62 -35.14 2.40
N VAL A 48 -12.99 -34.78 3.62
CA VAL A 48 -13.49 -33.45 3.97
C VAL A 48 -12.78 -32.95 5.23
N ILE A 49 -12.42 -31.68 5.24
CA ILE A 49 -11.95 -30.94 6.40
C ILE A 49 -12.90 -29.77 6.65
N LEU A 50 -13.39 -29.70 7.87
CA LEU A 50 -14.21 -28.60 8.39
C LEU A 50 -13.36 -27.79 9.38
N SER A 51 -13.42 -26.47 9.27
CA SER A 51 -12.78 -25.55 10.21
C SER A 51 -13.80 -24.54 10.73
N ASP A 52 -13.82 -24.30 12.03
CA ASP A 52 -14.63 -23.24 12.68
C ASP A 52 -14.00 -21.83 12.49
N GLY A 53 -13.34 -21.64 11.34
CA GLY A 53 -12.62 -20.43 10.99
C GLY A 53 -11.22 -20.34 11.60
N GLY A 54 -10.67 -19.13 11.57
CA GLY A 54 -9.30 -18.89 12.03
C GLY A 54 -8.85 -17.45 11.86
N SER A 55 -7.55 -17.23 11.99
CA SER A 55 -6.92 -15.93 11.78
C SER A 55 -5.48 -16.04 11.29
N VAL A 56 -5.07 -15.06 10.48
CA VAL A 56 -3.67 -14.82 10.16
C VAL A 56 -3.21 -13.64 11.01
N LYS A 57 -2.13 -13.83 11.79
CA LYS A 57 -1.56 -12.79 12.67
C LYS A 57 -0.14 -12.44 12.25
N LYS A 58 0.25 -11.18 12.51
CA LYS A 58 1.65 -10.72 12.46
C LYS A 58 1.99 -10.07 13.79
N LEU A 59 3.04 -10.53 14.46
CA LEU A 59 3.48 -9.99 15.76
C LEU A 59 2.30 -9.81 16.74
N ASN A 60 1.43 -10.83 16.83
CA ASN A 60 0.22 -10.90 17.65
C ASN A 60 -0.99 -10.03 17.24
N ARG A 61 -0.89 -9.21 16.19
CA ARG A 61 -2.05 -8.50 15.62
C ARG A 61 -2.74 -9.35 14.55
N ALA A 62 -4.06 -9.53 14.66
CA ALA A 62 -4.84 -10.18 13.62
C ALA A 62 -4.84 -9.31 12.35
N LEU A 63 -4.30 -9.86 11.27
CA LEU A 63 -4.32 -9.25 9.94
C LEU A 63 -5.58 -9.66 9.19
N LEU A 64 -5.89 -10.95 9.19
CA LEU A 64 -7.06 -11.51 8.52
C LEU A 64 -7.81 -12.41 9.49
N GLY A 65 -9.14 -12.30 9.49
CA GLY A 65 -10.05 -13.27 10.05
C GLY A 65 -10.53 -14.18 8.93
N ILE A 66 -10.73 -15.46 9.22
CA ILE A 66 -11.24 -16.45 8.28
C ILE A 66 -12.51 -17.00 8.93
N GLU A 67 -13.66 -16.86 8.28
CA GLU A 67 -14.93 -17.46 8.75
C GLU A 67 -14.89 -18.99 8.60
N PRO A 68 -15.82 -19.74 9.22
CA PRO A 68 -15.92 -21.17 9.03
C PRO A 68 -15.94 -21.58 7.56
N PHE A 69 -15.24 -22.67 7.24
CA PHE A 69 -15.09 -23.16 5.88
C PHE A 69 -14.94 -24.67 5.81
N GLU A 70 -15.22 -25.20 4.62
CA GLU A 70 -15.08 -26.60 4.26
C GLU A 70 -14.10 -26.75 3.09
N LEU A 71 -13.17 -27.69 3.21
CA LEU A 71 -12.26 -28.12 2.16
C LEU A 71 -12.47 -29.60 1.87
N THR A 72 -12.52 -29.95 0.58
CA THR A 72 -12.66 -31.34 0.14
C THR A 72 -11.43 -31.79 -0.60
N PHE A 73 -11.04 -33.03 -0.34
CA PHE A 73 -9.97 -33.74 -0.98
C PHE A 73 -10.60 -34.64 -2.04
N ILE A 74 -10.19 -34.49 -3.30
CA ILE A 74 -10.62 -35.34 -4.41
C ILE A 74 -9.41 -35.58 -5.31
N ASP A 75 -8.99 -36.84 -5.44
CA ASP A 75 -7.90 -37.27 -6.31
C ASP A 75 -6.60 -36.46 -6.14
N GLY A 76 -6.25 -36.13 -4.89
CA GLY A 76 -5.06 -35.36 -4.56
C GLY A 76 -5.21 -33.85 -4.76
N LYS A 77 -6.43 -33.33 -4.96
CA LYS A 77 -6.75 -31.89 -4.99
C LYS A 77 -7.51 -31.49 -3.74
N VAL A 78 -7.13 -30.37 -3.14
CA VAL A 78 -7.82 -29.72 -2.03
C VAL A 78 -8.63 -28.56 -2.59
N ILE A 79 -9.94 -28.57 -2.40
CA ILE A 79 -10.88 -27.64 -3.04
C ILE A 79 -11.78 -27.02 -1.97
N ALA A 80 -11.96 -25.71 -1.99
CA ALA A 80 -13.05 -25.08 -1.23
C ALA A 80 -14.35 -25.19 -2.02
N HIS A 81 -15.39 -25.76 -1.40
CA HIS A 81 -16.71 -25.89 -2.04
C HIS A 81 -17.44 -24.56 -2.18
N GLU A 82 -17.36 -23.72 -1.15
CA GLU A 82 -17.98 -22.41 -1.09
C GLU A 82 -16.94 -21.30 -0.93
N PRO A 83 -17.27 -20.05 -1.33
CA PRO A 83 -16.36 -18.94 -1.12
C PRO A 83 -16.04 -18.72 0.36
N ILE A 84 -14.75 -18.84 0.72
CA ILE A 84 -14.28 -18.64 2.09
C ILE A 84 -14.30 -17.14 2.40
N LYS A 85 -15.11 -16.72 3.38
CA LYS A 85 -15.16 -15.31 3.78
C LYS A 85 -13.96 -14.94 4.63
N ILE A 86 -13.42 -13.75 4.37
CA ILE A 86 -12.30 -13.15 5.10
C ILE A 86 -12.69 -11.77 5.62
N THR A 87 -12.18 -11.42 6.80
CA THR A 87 -12.49 -10.15 7.50
C THR A 87 -11.22 -9.49 8.07
N ASN A 88 -11.35 -8.29 8.63
CA ASN A 88 -10.31 -7.43 9.24
C ASN A 88 -9.62 -6.51 8.24
N LEU A 89 -8.35 -6.73 7.89
CA LEU A 89 -7.64 -5.84 6.95
C LEU A 89 -8.33 -5.82 5.58
N ILE A 90 -8.85 -6.98 5.17
CA ILE A 90 -9.62 -7.18 3.96
C ILE A 90 -10.95 -7.82 4.36
N ASP A 91 -12.05 -7.14 4.04
CA ASP A 91 -13.38 -7.70 4.14
C ASP A 91 -13.78 -8.21 2.75
N GLY A 92 -13.81 -9.53 2.55
CA GLY A 92 -13.91 -10.13 1.23
C GLY A 92 -14.17 -11.62 1.23
N LYS A 93 -13.94 -12.25 0.08
CA LYS A 93 -14.10 -13.70 -0.10
C LYS A 93 -12.97 -14.27 -0.95
N ILE A 94 -12.61 -15.52 -0.70
CA ILE A 94 -11.81 -16.37 -1.59
C ILE A 94 -12.82 -17.18 -2.39
N PHE A 95 -12.99 -16.84 -3.68
CA PHE A 95 -13.97 -17.46 -4.57
C PHE A 95 -13.47 -18.77 -5.19
N GLU A 96 -12.16 -18.89 -5.35
CA GLU A 96 -11.52 -20.08 -5.89
C GLU A 96 -10.34 -20.41 -4.99
N PHE A 97 -10.33 -21.63 -4.47
CA PHE A 97 -9.20 -22.21 -3.75
C PHE A 97 -9.08 -23.65 -4.20
N VAL A 98 -8.07 -23.95 -5.02
CA VAL A 98 -7.75 -25.30 -5.47
C VAL A 98 -6.25 -25.50 -5.34
N TYR A 99 -5.85 -26.47 -4.54
CA TYR A 99 -4.46 -26.86 -4.39
C TYR A 99 -4.27 -28.31 -4.84
N ASP A 100 -3.44 -28.51 -5.86
CA ASP A 100 -3.16 -29.84 -6.41
C ASP A 100 -1.84 -30.36 -5.83
N LEU A 101 -1.93 -31.42 -5.02
CA LEU A 101 -0.79 -32.02 -4.32
C LEU A 101 0.19 -32.70 -5.27
N LYS A 102 -0.27 -33.19 -6.44
CA LYS A 102 0.59 -33.92 -7.40
C LYS A 102 1.49 -32.96 -8.16
N SER A 103 0.92 -31.84 -8.61
CA SER A 103 1.62 -30.82 -9.38
C SER A 103 2.21 -29.69 -8.55
N ASN A 104 1.91 -29.64 -7.24
CA ASN A 104 2.29 -28.54 -6.34
C ASN A 104 1.77 -27.17 -6.84
N THR A 105 0.58 -27.15 -7.45
CA THR A 105 0.00 -25.94 -8.03
C THR A 105 -1.16 -25.42 -7.18
N LEU A 106 -1.25 -24.11 -7.03
CA LEU A 106 -2.35 -23.42 -6.38
C LEU A 106 -3.10 -22.58 -7.41
N LYS A 107 -4.42 -22.64 -7.36
CA LYS A 107 -5.34 -21.67 -7.96
C LYS A 107 -6.09 -20.97 -6.84
N LEU A 108 -5.88 -19.66 -6.76
CA LEU A 108 -6.50 -18.80 -5.77
C LEU A 108 -7.13 -17.61 -6.49
N LYS A 109 -8.38 -17.29 -6.17
CA LYS A 109 -8.98 -16.00 -6.54
C LYS A 109 -9.71 -15.43 -5.35
N SER A 110 -9.36 -14.21 -4.98
CA SER A 110 -9.98 -13.48 -3.89
C SER A 110 -10.30 -12.06 -4.32
N PHE A 111 -11.40 -11.56 -3.79
CA PHE A 111 -11.83 -10.19 -3.99
C PHE A 111 -12.45 -9.65 -2.69
N GLY A 112 -12.17 -8.38 -2.39
CA GLY A 112 -12.65 -7.75 -1.18
C GLY A 112 -12.47 -6.23 -1.17
N LYS A 113 -12.82 -5.64 -0.04
CA LYS A 113 -12.59 -4.22 0.27
C LYS A 113 -11.57 -4.12 1.39
N LEU A 114 -10.64 -3.18 1.26
CA LEU A 114 -9.71 -2.85 2.33
C LEU A 114 -10.44 -2.06 3.42
N ASN A 115 -10.22 -2.44 4.67
CA ASN A 115 -10.82 -1.77 5.81
C ASN A 115 -10.15 -0.39 6.02
N LYS A 116 -10.94 0.67 5.83
CA LYS A 116 -10.46 2.06 5.77
C LYS A 116 -9.89 2.54 7.10
N SER A 117 -10.39 2.07 8.24
CA SER A 117 -9.87 2.49 9.55
C SER A 117 -8.42 2.04 9.69
N ILE A 118 -8.15 0.77 9.38
CA ILE A 118 -6.82 0.17 9.41
C ILE A 118 -5.89 0.84 8.38
N VAL A 119 -6.37 1.08 7.15
CA VAL A 119 -5.56 1.76 6.13
C VAL A 119 -5.25 3.21 6.52
N SER A 120 -6.20 3.93 7.12
CA SER A 120 -5.99 5.31 7.57
C SER A 120 -4.97 5.39 8.70
N GLU A 121 -4.97 4.43 9.64
CA GLU A 121 -3.94 4.31 10.67
C GLU A 121 -2.54 4.07 10.10
N LEU A 122 -2.44 3.25 9.05
CA LEU A 122 -1.16 2.91 8.42
C LEU A 122 -0.54 4.08 7.63
N ILE A 123 -1.37 4.86 6.95
CA ILE A 123 -0.89 5.86 6.00
C ILE A 123 -0.61 7.21 6.66
N THR A 124 -1.12 7.51 7.86
CA THR A 124 -0.95 8.79 8.61
C THR A 124 -1.20 10.09 7.83
N LEU A 125 -1.68 10.02 6.57
CA LEU A 125 -1.87 11.17 5.69
C LEU A 125 -3.27 11.80 5.79
N GLY A 126 -4.20 11.23 6.54
CA GLY A 126 -5.54 11.76 6.73
C GLY A 126 -6.64 10.71 6.65
N GLY A 127 -7.88 11.15 6.50
CA GLY A 127 -9.04 10.27 6.40
C GLY A 127 -9.30 9.83 4.95
N LEU A 128 -9.59 8.55 4.76
CA LEU A 128 -10.04 7.98 3.49
C LEU A 128 -11.56 7.78 3.49
N ASP A 129 -12.21 8.27 2.44
CA ASP A 129 -13.63 8.02 2.15
C ASP A 129 -13.78 7.35 0.77
N GLY A 130 -14.86 6.61 0.52
CA GLY A 130 -15.03 5.78 -0.69
C GLY A 130 -14.35 4.41 -0.62
N ASP A 131 -14.59 3.54 -1.60
CA ASP A 131 -14.23 2.12 -1.52
C ASP A 131 -12.85 1.85 -2.11
N LEU A 132 -11.94 1.26 -1.33
CA LEU A 132 -10.68 0.72 -1.85
C LEU A 132 -10.82 -0.80 -2.00
N ARG A 133 -10.86 -1.28 -3.24
CA ARG A 133 -11.06 -2.69 -3.58
C ARG A 133 -9.73 -3.37 -3.83
N ILE A 134 -9.67 -4.64 -3.49
CA ILE A 134 -8.52 -5.52 -3.71
C ILE A 134 -8.97 -6.77 -4.45
N SER A 135 -8.22 -7.15 -5.47
CA SER A 135 -8.31 -8.44 -6.13
C SER A 135 -6.97 -9.12 -6.02
N LEU A 136 -6.98 -10.38 -5.60
CA LEU A 136 -5.79 -11.22 -5.53
C LEU A 136 -6.07 -12.49 -6.33
N GLY A 137 -5.16 -12.83 -7.23
CA GLY A 137 -5.19 -14.06 -8.01
C GLY A 137 -3.86 -14.78 -7.91
N PHE A 138 -3.89 -16.10 -7.90
CA PHE A 138 -2.71 -16.94 -7.99
C PHE A 138 -3.03 -18.12 -8.89
N ASN A 139 -2.15 -18.45 -9.83
CA ASN A 139 -2.32 -19.64 -10.67
C ASN A 139 -0.96 -20.20 -11.08
N GLY A 140 -0.54 -21.30 -10.46
CA GLY A 140 0.69 -22.01 -10.82
C GLY A 140 1.40 -22.64 -9.62
N ASP A 141 2.69 -22.96 -9.79
CA ASP A 141 3.52 -23.54 -8.73
C ASP A 141 3.74 -22.52 -7.60
N VAL A 142 3.51 -22.97 -6.36
CA VAL A 142 3.70 -22.18 -5.13
C VAL A 142 5.16 -21.74 -4.94
N LYS A 143 6.13 -22.52 -5.46
CA LYS A 143 7.56 -22.16 -5.42
C LYS A 143 7.87 -20.91 -6.26
N ASN A 144 7.14 -20.70 -7.36
CA ASN A 144 7.34 -19.59 -8.29
C ASN A 144 6.36 -18.43 -8.03
N TYR A 145 6.13 -18.11 -6.75
CA TYR A 145 5.01 -17.26 -6.36
C TYR A 145 5.01 -15.86 -6.99
N LYS A 146 6.19 -15.25 -7.20
CA LYS A 146 6.32 -13.90 -7.77
C LYS A 146 5.75 -13.78 -9.19
N ASN A 147 5.88 -14.85 -9.99
CA ASN A 147 5.43 -14.86 -11.38
C ASN A 147 3.96 -15.24 -11.52
N ASN A 148 3.44 -16.03 -10.57
CA ASN A 148 2.10 -16.59 -10.60
C ASN A 148 1.08 -15.77 -9.80
N LEU A 149 1.55 -14.85 -8.95
CA LEU A 149 0.72 -13.91 -8.20
C LEU A 149 0.29 -12.72 -9.08
N THR A 150 -1.01 -12.46 -9.08
CA THR A 150 -1.61 -11.25 -9.61
C THR A 150 -2.31 -10.51 -8.48
N PHE A 151 -2.13 -9.20 -8.41
CA PHE A 151 -2.75 -8.39 -7.37
C PHE A 151 -3.16 -7.06 -7.96
N SER A 152 -4.37 -6.59 -7.64
CA SER A 152 -4.87 -5.30 -8.09
C SER A 152 -5.53 -4.59 -6.92
N VAL A 153 -5.05 -3.38 -6.62
CA VAL A 153 -5.75 -2.45 -5.72
C VAL A 153 -6.33 -1.34 -6.57
N PHE A 154 -7.63 -1.13 -6.42
CA PHE A 154 -8.32 -0.16 -7.25
C PHE A 154 -9.47 0.55 -6.56
N SER A 155 -9.76 1.76 -7.03
CA SER A 155 -10.93 2.52 -6.64
C SER A 155 -11.33 3.48 -7.76
N ASN A 156 -12.64 3.69 -7.88
CA ASN A 156 -13.26 4.67 -8.77
C ASN A 156 -14.02 5.77 -8.00
N ASN A 157 -14.00 5.74 -6.67
CA ASN A 157 -14.73 6.69 -5.83
C ASN A 157 -14.00 7.07 -4.53
N LEU A 158 -12.71 6.74 -4.40
CA LEU A 158 -11.91 7.09 -3.22
C LEU A 158 -11.75 8.62 -3.13
N GLN A 159 -11.80 9.13 -1.91
CA GLN A 159 -11.48 10.51 -1.57
C GLN A 159 -10.47 10.53 -0.43
N LEU A 160 -9.42 11.32 -0.58
CA LEU A 160 -8.45 11.57 0.48
C LEU A 160 -8.71 12.96 1.08
N LYS A 161 -9.04 12.98 2.38
CA LYS A 161 -9.17 14.21 3.17
C LYS A 161 -7.93 14.35 4.05
N THR A 162 -7.12 15.35 3.73
CA THR A 162 -5.87 15.65 4.44
C THR A 162 -5.77 17.14 4.74
N SER A 163 -4.98 17.50 5.74
CA SER A 163 -4.68 18.89 6.09
C SER A 163 -3.82 19.60 5.03
N PHE A 164 -3.17 18.83 4.14
CA PHE A 164 -2.32 19.36 3.08
C PHE A 164 -3.08 19.92 1.87
N PHE A 165 -4.34 19.54 1.69
CA PHE A 165 -5.19 20.03 0.59
C PHE A 165 -6.37 20.83 1.15
N ARG A 166 -6.76 21.91 0.45
CA ARG A 166 -7.89 22.74 0.89
C ARG A 166 -9.24 22.01 0.82
N ARG A 167 -9.33 21.01 -0.04
CA ARG A 167 -10.53 20.20 -0.30
C ARG A 167 -10.12 18.74 -0.50
N PRO A 168 -11.05 17.77 -0.33
CA PRO A 168 -10.76 16.37 -0.58
C PRO A 168 -10.27 16.14 -2.01
N LEU A 169 -9.23 15.30 -2.13
CA LEU A 169 -8.71 14.83 -3.40
C LEU A 169 -9.55 13.63 -3.84
N LYS A 170 -10.30 13.76 -4.93
CA LYS A 170 -11.16 12.69 -5.46
C LYS A 170 -10.40 11.90 -6.51
N PHE A 171 -10.20 10.61 -6.28
CA PHE A 171 -9.58 9.71 -7.24
C PHE A 171 -10.62 9.29 -8.28
N GLU A 172 -10.35 9.61 -9.54
CA GLU A 172 -11.19 9.20 -10.68
C GLU A 172 -10.81 7.79 -11.14
N ASP A 173 -9.52 7.48 -11.08
CA ASP A 173 -8.95 6.19 -11.45
C ASP A 173 -7.74 5.95 -10.54
N LEU A 174 -7.93 5.16 -9.49
CA LEU A 174 -6.83 4.61 -8.71
C LEU A 174 -6.69 3.15 -9.11
N LYS A 175 -5.55 2.79 -9.69
CA LYS A 175 -5.23 1.41 -10.05
C LYS A 175 -3.75 1.12 -9.83
N VAL A 176 -3.49 0.09 -9.03
CA VAL A 176 -2.16 -0.45 -8.79
C VAL A 176 -2.23 -1.95 -9.06
N ASP A 177 -1.61 -2.38 -10.15
CA ASP A 177 -1.60 -3.76 -10.61
C ASP A 177 -0.22 -4.38 -10.45
N TYR A 178 -0.10 -5.52 -9.80
CA TYR A 178 1.06 -6.38 -9.81
C TYR A 178 0.79 -7.59 -10.71
N LEU A 179 1.61 -7.75 -11.74
CA LEU A 179 1.52 -8.85 -12.70
C LEU A 179 2.93 -9.20 -13.18
N LYS A 180 3.30 -10.49 -13.13
CA LYS A 180 4.59 -11.00 -13.65
C LYS A 180 5.78 -10.17 -13.14
N ASN A 181 5.89 -10.04 -11.82
CA ASN A 181 6.95 -9.29 -11.15
C ASN A 181 7.01 -7.77 -11.42
N SER A 182 6.02 -7.21 -12.12
CA SER A 182 5.92 -5.77 -12.40
C SER A 182 4.72 -5.15 -11.70
N LEU A 183 4.96 -4.06 -10.97
CA LEU A 183 3.94 -3.20 -10.39
C LEU A 183 3.67 -2.01 -11.34
N ARG A 184 2.47 -1.92 -11.88
CA ARG A 184 1.98 -0.80 -12.67
C ARG A 184 1.14 0.11 -11.78
N ILE A 185 1.52 1.38 -11.72
CA ILE A 185 0.84 2.40 -10.94
C ILE A 185 0.18 3.36 -11.92
N ASN A 186 -1.11 3.59 -11.76
CA ASN A 186 -1.86 4.63 -12.44
C ASN A 186 -2.86 5.23 -11.46
N ILE A 187 -2.63 6.49 -11.09
CA ILE A 187 -3.44 7.22 -10.14
C ILE A 187 -3.79 8.56 -10.79
N LYS A 188 -5.07 8.82 -10.94
CA LYS A 188 -5.61 10.10 -11.39
C LYS A 188 -6.59 10.62 -10.36
N ALA A 189 -6.37 11.86 -9.95
CA ALA A 189 -7.24 12.50 -8.99
C ALA A 189 -7.44 13.97 -9.32
N LYS A 190 -8.56 14.52 -8.85
CA LYS A 190 -8.90 15.92 -9.00
C LYS A 190 -9.34 16.54 -7.68
N VAL A 191 -9.11 17.84 -7.56
CA VAL A 191 -9.70 18.66 -6.51
C VAL A 191 -10.69 19.61 -7.17
N ILE A 192 -11.98 19.43 -6.88
CA ILE A 192 -13.03 20.29 -7.43
C ILE A 192 -13.12 21.55 -6.57
N SER A 193 -12.75 22.69 -7.15
CA SER A 193 -12.95 24.00 -6.53
C SER A 193 -13.63 24.96 -7.50
N HIS A 194 -14.84 25.41 -7.15
CA HIS A 194 -15.56 26.44 -7.92
C HIS A 194 -14.84 27.80 -7.89
N LEU A 195 -13.96 28.05 -6.92
CA LEU A 195 -13.29 29.35 -6.70
C LEU A 195 -11.88 29.43 -7.28
N TYR A 196 -11.25 28.28 -7.58
CA TYR A 196 -9.81 28.22 -7.91
C TYR A 196 -9.51 27.36 -9.16
N GLY A 197 -10.56 26.93 -9.88
CA GLY A 197 -10.44 25.95 -10.97
C GLY A 197 -10.34 24.51 -10.49
N GLN A 198 -10.27 23.58 -11.44
CA GLN A 198 -10.06 22.16 -11.16
C GLN A 198 -8.55 21.87 -11.13
N GLY A 199 -8.06 21.44 -9.96
CA GLY A 199 -6.69 20.97 -9.81
C GLY A 199 -6.61 19.48 -10.11
N HIS A 200 -5.51 19.03 -10.73
CA HIS A 200 -5.32 17.63 -11.14
C HIS A 200 -4.01 17.06 -10.61
N LEU A 201 -4.04 15.78 -10.24
CA LEU A 201 -2.91 14.94 -9.88
C LEU A 201 -2.92 13.73 -10.81
N SER A 202 -1.77 13.43 -11.42
CA SER A 202 -1.52 12.17 -12.10
C SER A 202 -0.21 11.58 -11.62
N VAL A 203 -0.25 10.33 -11.16
CA VAL A 203 0.93 9.52 -10.84
C VAL A 203 0.89 8.28 -11.72
N SER A 204 1.95 8.04 -12.48
CA SER A 204 2.03 6.85 -13.33
C SER A 204 3.44 6.30 -13.38
N GLY A 205 3.57 4.98 -13.45
CA GLY A 205 4.87 4.34 -13.51
C GLY A 205 4.78 2.83 -13.60
N VAL A 206 5.89 2.21 -13.98
CA VAL A 206 6.06 0.76 -13.94
C VAL A 206 7.32 0.48 -13.14
N VAL A 207 7.17 -0.31 -12.08
CA VAL A 207 8.23 -0.76 -11.18
C VAL A 207 8.39 -2.25 -11.40
N ASP A 208 9.46 -2.64 -12.06
CA ASP A 208 9.79 -4.03 -12.38
C ASP A 208 10.81 -4.52 -11.35
N LEU A 209 10.42 -5.39 -10.41
CA LEU A 209 11.22 -5.67 -9.20
C LEU A 209 12.60 -6.28 -9.48
N ASP A 210 12.86 -6.77 -10.69
CA ASP A 210 14.16 -7.31 -11.09
C ASP A 210 15.13 -6.23 -11.59
N LYS A 211 14.62 -5.04 -11.95
CA LYS A 211 15.46 -3.94 -12.41
C LYS A 211 16.06 -3.17 -11.24
N GLU A 212 17.24 -2.60 -11.45
CA GLU A 212 17.90 -1.79 -10.42
C GLU A 212 17.30 -0.38 -10.29
N LYS A 213 16.64 0.11 -11.34
CA LYS A 213 16.10 1.46 -11.41
C LYS A 213 14.69 1.48 -11.97
N HIS A 214 13.83 2.27 -11.34
CA HIS A 214 12.44 2.50 -11.76
C HIS A 214 12.16 3.99 -11.83
N THR A 215 11.13 4.36 -12.58
CA THR A 215 10.70 5.76 -12.71
C THR A 215 9.20 5.85 -12.51
N ILE A 216 8.78 6.74 -11.62
CA ILE A 216 7.39 7.15 -11.42
C ILE A 216 7.28 8.61 -11.85
N LYS A 217 6.36 8.89 -12.78
CA LYS A 217 6.07 10.25 -13.25
C LYS A 217 4.96 10.83 -12.40
N VAL A 218 5.15 12.06 -11.90
CA VAL A 218 4.13 12.82 -11.17
C VAL A 218 3.85 14.12 -11.90
N LYS A 219 2.60 14.34 -12.29
CA LYS A 219 2.13 15.58 -12.91
C LYS A 219 1.07 16.21 -12.03
N LEU A 220 1.34 17.44 -11.58
CA LEU A 220 0.40 18.28 -10.87
C LEU A 220 0.02 19.44 -11.78
N TYR A 221 -1.26 19.77 -11.83
CA TYR A 221 -1.74 20.97 -12.49
C TYR A 221 -2.63 21.75 -11.53
N LYS A 222 -2.18 22.95 -11.15
CA LYS A 222 -2.88 23.89 -10.25
C LYS A 222 -3.50 23.18 -9.05
N LEU A 223 -2.78 22.26 -8.42
CA LEU A 223 -3.29 21.46 -7.33
C LEU A 223 -3.39 22.34 -6.08
N PRO A 224 -4.58 22.61 -5.53
CA PRO A 224 -4.74 23.56 -4.43
C PRO A 224 -4.24 22.96 -3.11
N ILE A 225 -3.14 23.50 -2.60
CA ILE A 225 -2.51 23.06 -1.36
C ILE A 225 -2.72 24.06 -0.23
N ARG A 226 -2.61 23.54 0.99
CA ARG A 226 -2.59 24.32 2.22
C ARG A 226 -1.57 23.71 3.15
N TYR A 227 -0.57 24.49 3.52
CA TYR A 227 0.33 24.14 4.61
C TYR A 227 -0.05 24.94 5.84
N ARG A 228 -0.80 24.30 6.74
CA ARG A 228 -1.30 24.90 8.00
C ARG A 228 -2.02 26.25 7.73
N SER A 229 -1.80 27.26 8.57
CA SER A 229 -2.24 28.65 8.36
C SER A 229 -1.19 29.51 7.62
N ILE A 230 -0.06 28.90 7.22
CA ILE A 230 1.14 29.58 6.72
C ILE A 230 1.07 29.78 5.22
N PHE A 231 0.87 28.70 4.47
CA PHE A 231 0.84 28.76 3.01
C PHE A 231 -0.51 28.29 2.49
N VAL A 232 -1.06 29.05 1.56
CA VAL A 232 -2.29 28.73 0.86
C VAL A 232 -2.11 29.10 -0.60
N GLY A 233 -2.25 28.12 -1.48
CA GLY A 233 -1.91 28.33 -2.89
C GLY A 233 -2.21 27.12 -3.74
N ASP A 234 -1.54 27.06 -4.88
CA ASP A 234 -1.55 25.93 -5.78
C ASP A 234 -0.13 25.53 -6.18
N VAL A 235 0.02 24.27 -6.56
CA VAL A 235 1.28 23.71 -7.06
C VAL A 235 1.04 23.00 -8.37
N SER A 236 1.93 23.27 -9.32
CA SER A 236 2.02 22.56 -10.58
C SER A 236 3.40 21.92 -10.71
N THR A 237 3.50 20.83 -11.46
CA THR A 237 4.80 20.23 -11.78
C THR A 237 4.94 20.05 -13.28
N ASN A 238 6.15 20.23 -13.78
CA ASN A 238 6.53 19.85 -15.13
C ASN A 238 7.76 18.95 -15.07
N ASN A 239 7.74 17.85 -15.84
CA ASN A 239 8.83 16.87 -15.88
C ASN A 239 9.28 16.36 -14.50
N PHE A 240 8.38 16.25 -13.53
CA PHE A 240 8.70 15.73 -12.20
C PHE A 240 8.65 14.19 -12.19
N ASN A 241 9.79 13.60 -11.85
CA ASN A 241 10.02 12.18 -11.83
C ASN A 241 10.58 11.77 -10.47
N ILE A 242 10.11 10.63 -9.97
CA ILE A 242 10.67 9.94 -8.82
C ILE A 242 11.42 8.74 -9.38
N TYR A 243 12.74 8.75 -9.25
CA TYR A 243 13.56 7.57 -9.56
C TYR A 243 13.73 6.75 -8.30
N ILE A 244 13.40 5.46 -8.37
CA ILE A 244 13.62 4.51 -7.28
C ILE A 244 14.80 3.66 -7.72
N VAL A 245 15.90 3.72 -6.98
CA VAL A 245 17.14 3.00 -7.28
C VAL A 245 17.43 2.05 -6.14
N LYS A 246 17.63 0.78 -6.45
CA LYS A 246 17.96 -0.24 -5.47
C LYS A 246 19.32 0.06 -4.85
N ASP A 247 19.38 -0.04 -3.52
CA ASP A 247 20.59 0.19 -2.75
C ASP A 247 20.86 -1.05 -1.91
N ASN A 248 21.93 -1.76 -2.26
CA ASN A 248 22.32 -3.00 -1.57
C ASN A 248 23.28 -2.75 -0.40
N SER A 249 23.52 -1.48 -0.02
CA SER A 249 24.36 -1.17 1.14
C SER A 249 23.71 -1.68 2.43
N LYS A 250 24.53 -2.22 3.34
CA LYS A 250 24.07 -2.72 4.65
C LYS A 250 23.50 -1.61 5.54
N GLU A 251 23.84 -0.36 5.24
CA GLU A 251 23.42 0.83 5.98
C GLU A 251 22.01 1.27 5.59
N ASN A 252 21.60 1.07 4.33
CA ASN A 252 20.26 1.37 3.87
C ASN A 252 19.29 0.23 4.16
N LYS A 253 18.69 0.25 5.36
CA LYS A 253 17.67 -0.73 5.77
C LYS A 253 16.40 -0.73 4.91
N ILE A 254 16.17 0.33 4.13
CA ILE A 254 15.02 0.44 3.21
C ILE A 254 15.31 -0.33 1.91
N GLY A 255 16.58 -0.47 1.54
CA GLY A 255 17.04 -1.16 0.33
C GLY A 255 16.87 -0.35 -0.96
N TYR A 256 16.50 0.94 -0.85
CA TYR A 256 16.26 1.82 -1.98
C TYR A 256 16.63 3.27 -1.65
N ASN A 257 17.11 4.00 -2.66
CA ASN A 257 17.25 5.45 -2.68
C ASN A 257 16.19 6.04 -3.64
N PHE A 258 15.61 7.16 -3.23
CA PHE A 258 14.57 7.87 -3.98
C PHE A 258 15.14 9.20 -4.47
N TYR A 259 15.12 9.45 -5.78
CA TYR A 259 15.57 10.72 -6.36
C TYR A 259 14.36 11.47 -6.91
N LEU A 260 14.02 12.59 -6.27
CA LEU A 260 12.96 13.50 -6.69
C LEU A 260 13.57 14.55 -7.61
N LYS A 261 13.25 14.49 -8.90
CA LYS A 261 13.82 15.37 -9.92
C LYS A 261 12.74 16.05 -10.74
N GLY A 262 12.83 17.36 -10.92
CA GLY A 262 12.03 18.09 -11.89
C GLY A 262 11.67 19.51 -11.45
N ASN A 263 10.71 20.11 -12.15
CA ASN A 263 10.32 21.48 -11.92
C ASN A 263 9.01 21.54 -11.14
N ILE A 264 9.00 22.36 -10.10
CA ILE A 264 7.84 22.66 -9.27
C ILE A 264 7.52 24.14 -9.44
N TYR A 265 6.26 24.42 -9.71
CA TYR A 265 5.75 25.78 -9.81
C TYR A 265 4.71 26.01 -8.74
N TYR A 266 4.75 27.17 -8.08
CA TYR A 266 3.80 27.47 -7.01
C TYR A 266 3.32 28.93 -7.06
N SER A 267 2.04 29.12 -6.74
CA SER A 267 1.49 30.46 -6.49
C SER A 267 0.70 30.49 -5.21
N GLY A 268 0.41 31.70 -4.73
CA GLY A 268 -0.59 31.89 -3.68
C GLY A 268 -0.18 32.93 -2.64
N ARG A 269 -0.44 32.60 -1.38
CA ARG A 269 -0.24 33.49 -0.24
C ARG A 269 0.54 32.80 0.87
N LEU A 270 1.62 33.44 1.29
CA LEU A 270 2.40 33.10 2.47
C LEU A 270 2.06 34.07 3.61
N ARG A 271 1.86 33.55 4.82
CA ARG A 271 1.64 34.34 6.04
C ARG A 271 2.81 34.12 7.00
N ILE A 272 3.51 35.20 7.33
CA ILE A 272 4.63 35.22 8.26
C ILE A 272 4.18 35.98 9.52
N ASN A 273 3.67 35.25 10.51
CA ASN A 273 3.18 35.81 11.78
C ASN A 273 3.89 35.17 12.98
N LYS A 274 3.55 35.59 14.20
CA LYS A 274 4.08 34.96 15.43
C LYS A 274 3.77 33.45 15.50
N GLU A 275 2.69 32.97 14.88
CA GLU A 275 2.41 31.52 14.78
C GLU A 275 3.42 30.80 13.89
N PHE A 276 3.84 31.40 12.77
CA PHE A 276 4.90 30.85 11.92
C PHE A 276 6.19 30.65 12.71
N GLN A 277 6.60 31.64 13.49
CA GLN A 277 7.80 31.55 14.34
C GLN A 277 7.66 30.48 15.43
N LYS A 278 6.50 30.42 16.12
CA LYS A 278 6.23 29.38 17.12
C LYS A 278 6.24 27.97 16.51
N LEU A 279 5.71 27.80 15.30
CA LEU A 279 5.71 26.51 14.60
C LEU A 279 7.11 26.06 14.22
N PHE A 280 7.93 26.96 13.68
CA PHE A 280 9.32 26.67 13.34
C PHE A 280 10.15 26.27 14.57
N LEU A 281 9.96 26.95 15.70
CA LEU A 281 10.62 26.62 16.96
C LEU A 281 10.12 25.30 17.56
N ALA A 282 8.82 25.01 17.46
CA ALA A 282 8.23 23.78 17.98
C ALA A 282 8.53 22.53 17.14
N GLU A 283 8.78 22.68 15.84
CA GLU A 283 9.25 21.58 14.99
C GLU A 283 10.70 21.21 15.32
N ARG A 284 11.57 22.20 15.60
CA ARG A 284 12.94 21.96 16.07
C ARG A 284 13.01 21.23 17.42
N SER A 285 12.05 21.44 18.32
CA SER A 285 12.06 20.80 19.64
C SER A 285 11.42 19.40 19.69
N LYS A 286 10.84 18.92 18.57
CA LYS A 286 10.18 17.59 18.50
C LYS A 286 11.04 16.50 17.88
N GLU A 287 12.31 16.75 17.58
CA GLU A 287 13.21 15.78 16.97
C GLU A 287 13.45 14.52 17.85
N ASP A 288 13.11 14.55 19.15
CA ASP A 288 13.41 13.47 20.11
C ASP A 288 12.33 12.38 20.32
N SER A 289 11.23 12.37 19.56
CA SER A 289 10.25 11.27 19.68
C SER A 289 10.64 10.07 18.80
N GLY A 290 10.62 8.84 19.33
CA GLY A 290 11.08 7.62 18.63
C GLY A 290 10.37 7.28 17.31
N LEU A 291 9.18 7.86 17.05
CA LEU A 291 8.47 7.75 15.77
C LEU A 291 9.09 8.68 14.70
N ASN A 292 9.60 9.86 15.10
CA ASN A 292 10.31 10.78 14.22
C ASN A 292 11.63 10.18 13.74
N ARG A 293 12.35 9.41 14.56
CA ARG A 293 13.65 8.83 14.18
C ARG A 293 13.61 7.98 12.90
N LYS A 294 12.58 7.14 12.71
CA LYS A 294 12.43 6.34 11.48
C LYS A 294 12.15 7.20 10.26
N LEU A 295 11.37 8.26 10.43
CA LEU A 295 11.05 9.20 9.37
C LEU A 295 12.28 10.04 9.01
N GLU A 296 13.07 10.46 9.99
CA GLU A 296 14.37 11.13 9.78
C GLU A 296 15.39 10.23 9.09
N GLU A 297 15.47 8.94 9.45
CA GLU A 297 16.30 7.97 8.73
C GLU A 297 15.86 7.84 7.26
N LEU A 298 14.55 7.78 6.99
CA LEU A 298 14.02 7.73 5.63
C LEU A 298 14.40 8.97 4.80
N LYS A 299 14.38 10.17 5.40
CA LYS A 299 14.74 11.41 4.70
C LYS A 299 16.17 11.41 4.14
N LYS A 300 17.10 10.67 4.76
CA LYS A 300 18.49 10.54 4.29
C LYS A 300 18.59 9.80 2.95
N HIS A 301 17.60 8.97 2.63
CA HIS A 301 17.53 8.17 1.39
C HIS A 301 16.64 8.82 0.32
N ILE A 302 16.20 10.07 0.54
CA ILE A 302 15.42 10.85 -0.42
C ILE A 302 16.29 12.00 -0.90
N PHE A 303 16.80 11.89 -2.12
CA PHE A 303 17.61 12.89 -2.80
C PHE A 303 16.74 13.84 -3.61
N LEU A 304 17.08 15.13 -3.59
CA LEU A 304 16.36 16.21 -4.25
C LEU A 304 17.23 16.78 -5.38
N ASP A 305 16.61 17.00 -6.54
CA ASP A 305 17.15 17.74 -7.69
C ASP A 305 15.98 18.55 -8.30
N LEU A 306 15.55 19.57 -7.56
CA LEU A 306 14.31 20.30 -7.81
C LEU A 306 14.60 21.74 -8.20
N ASN A 307 13.95 22.21 -9.27
CA ASN A 307 13.86 23.63 -9.57
C ASN A 307 12.47 24.13 -9.15
N ILE A 308 12.42 25.01 -8.17
CA ILE A 308 11.19 25.52 -7.60
C ILE A 308 11.06 26.99 -7.98
N SER A 309 9.97 27.37 -8.63
CA SER A 309 9.76 28.76 -9.05
C SER A 309 8.32 29.20 -8.89
N THR A 310 8.08 30.50 -8.77
CA THR A 310 6.73 31.03 -8.83
C THR A 310 6.20 31.03 -10.27
N ASP A 311 5.01 30.48 -10.52
CA ASP A 311 4.27 30.69 -11.78
C ASP A 311 3.52 32.02 -11.79
N ASN A 312 3.03 32.44 -10.63
CA ASN A 312 2.50 33.78 -10.38
C ASN A 312 3.11 34.36 -9.11
N PRO A 313 3.25 35.68 -8.99
CA PRO A 313 3.84 36.30 -7.81
C PRO A 313 3.19 35.84 -6.50
N LEU A 314 4.03 35.39 -5.57
CA LEU A 314 3.62 35.00 -4.23
C LEU A 314 3.29 36.24 -3.40
N THR A 315 2.10 36.30 -2.83
CA THR A 315 1.78 37.35 -1.85
C THR A 315 2.27 36.97 -0.46
N ILE A 316 3.22 37.71 0.09
CA ILE A 316 3.70 37.53 1.47
C ILE A 316 2.98 38.54 2.38
N LYS A 317 2.35 38.05 3.44
CA LYS A 317 1.71 38.87 4.47
C LYS A 317 2.42 38.68 5.80
N GLY A 318 3.12 39.72 6.25
CA GLY A 318 3.88 39.72 7.49
C GLY A 318 3.34 40.70 8.52
N ILE A 319 4.00 40.75 9.68
CA ILE A 319 3.85 41.86 10.65
C ILE A 319 4.26 43.20 10.00
N PHE A 320 5.17 43.14 9.02
CA PHE A 320 5.67 44.27 8.23
C PHE A 320 4.74 44.71 7.08
N GLY A 321 3.54 44.13 6.94
CA GLY A 321 2.60 44.47 5.87
C GLY A 321 2.52 43.44 4.75
N ARG A 322 2.37 43.89 3.50
CA ARG A 322 2.22 43.01 2.31
C ARG A 322 3.39 43.21 1.37
N ALA A 323 3.96 42.11 0.89
CA ALA A 323 4.99 42.10 -0.15
C ALA A 323 4.60 41.12 -1.26
N MET A 324 5.18 41.30 -2.44
CA MET A 324 5.10 40.35 -3.54
C MET A 324 6.49 39.76 -3.76
N ALA A 325 6.56 38.45 -3.97
CA ALA A 325 7.80 37.75 -4.23
C ALA A 325 7.69 36.94 -5.51
N ILE A 326 8.73 37.03 -6.34
CA ILE A 326 9.00 36.13 -7.45
C ILE A 326 10.25 35.38 -7.05
N SER A 327 10.23 34.05 -7.17
CA SER A 327 11.35 33.22 -6.75
C SER A 327 11.73 32.22 -7.82
N SER A 328 13.02 31.90 -7.83
CA SER A 328 13.59 30.77 -8.54
C SER A 328 14.65 30.17 -7.61
N ILE A 329 14.35 28.99 -7.07
CA ILE A 329 15.13 28.33 -6.03
C ILE A 329 15.47 26.93 -6.53
N LYS A 330 16.74 26.59 -6.52
CA LYS A 330 17.21 25.22 -6.70
C LYS A 330 17.31 24.54 -5.35
N VAL A 331 16.72 23.36 -5.23
CA VAL A 331 16.80 22.52 -4.03
C VAL A 331 17.54 21.25 -4.39
N SER A 332 18.66 21.00 -3.73
CA SER A 332 19.51 19.84 -3.97
C SER A 332 19.84 19.09 -2.68
N ASN A 333 20.57 17.98 -2.80
CA ASN A 333 20.98 17.09 -1.70
C ASN A 333 19.79 16.32 -1.08
N THR A 334 19.98 15.71 0.10
CA THR A 334 18.94 14.89 0.73
C THR A 334 17.82 15.72 1.37
N LEU A 335 16.63 15.15 1.51
CA LEU A 335 15.52 15.75 2.25
C LEU A 335 15.85 15.97 3.74
N TYR A 336 16.85 15.25 4.26
CA TYR A 336 17.38 15.43 5.61
C TYR A 336 18.25 16.69 5.73
N SER A 337 19.09 16.98 4.71
CA SER A 337 19.96 18.16 4.67
C SER A 337 19.84 18.89 3.32
N PRO A 338 18.68 19.51 3.03
CA PRO A 338 18.46 20.15 1.74
C PRO A 338 19.36 21.38 1.62
N ILE A 339 19.96 21.55 0.44
CA ILE A 339 20.69 22.77 0.07
C ILE A 339 19.75 23.62 -0.78
N LEU A 340 19.60 24.88 -0.42
CA LEU A 340 18.74 25.86 -1.09
C LEU A 340 19.63 26.94 -1.72
N ASP A 341 19.60 27.05 -3.05
CA ASP A 341 20.32 28.07 -3.80
C ASP A 341 19.32 28.88 -4.64
N GLY A 342 19.25 30.21 -4.45
CA GLY A 342 18.36 31.07 -5.23
C GLY A 342 17.88 32.32 -4.51
#